data_AF-A0A1I7XGC2-F1
#
_entry.id   AF-A0A1I7XGC2-F1
#
_cell.length_a   1.000
_cell.length_b   1.000
_cell.length_c   1.000
_cell.angle_alpha   90.00
_cell.angle_beta   90.00
_cell.angle_gamma   90.00
#
_symmetry.space_group_name_H-M   'P 1'
#
loop_
_entity.id
_entity.type
_entity.pdbx_description
1 polymer ?
#
loop_
_entity_poly.entity_id
_entity_poly.type
_entity_poly.pdbx_seq_one_letter_code
_entity_poly.pdbx_strand_id
1 'polypeptide(L)'
;MSSAESSEIPTSPDEDVLSKITSAMGPIPKKKFSMLSPSCMNIIQLCIDSTKDLVTVLRDFDRMPILNEILERVRNLEQEISSLKNVLKEAAVNLINCVFCDKNSHTSEQCFLSIPKKYQILSEKQLCSRCLKSYSDTNHEIPCIANCKTCKEGHHITLHLTNETVSTRRAIKRNREKTTVRHTPR
;
A
#
# COMPACT_ATOMS: atom_id res chain seq x y z
N MET A 1 0.23 -11.69 21.69
CA MET A 1 1.42 -11.28 22.45
C MET A 1 1.93 -10.00 21.81
N SER A 2 1.42 -8.86 22.28
CA SER A 2 1.79 -7.55 21.74
C SER A 2 2.94 -7.01 22.59
N SER A 3 4.11 -6.90 21.97
CA SER A 3 5.27 -6.25 22.57
C SER A 3 4.92 -4.78 22.77
N ALA A 4 4.83 -4.34 24.02
CA ALA A 4 4.76 -2.94 24.36
C ALA A 4 6.13 -2.31 24.03
N GLU A 5 6.19 -1.52 22.95
CA GLU A 5 7.28 -0.60 22.71
C GLU A 5 7.21 0.52 23.75
N SER A 6 8.00 0.37 24.81
CA SER A 6 8.30 1.44 25.75
C SER A 6 9.06 2.53 25.01
N SER A 7 8.35 3.58 24.60
CA SER A 7 8.97 4.79 24.06
C SER A 7 9.67 5.50 25.23
N GLU A 8 10.98 5.30 25.34
CA GLU A 8 11.84 6.04 26.26
C GLU A 8 11.76 7.52 25.90
N ILE A 9 11.11 8.31 26.76
CA ILE A 9 11.08 9.77 26.67
C ILE A 9 12.54 10.23 26.83
N PRO A 10 13.12 10.95 25.85
CA PRO A 10 14.51 11.42 25.92
C PRO A 10 14.70 12.30 27.15
N THR A 11 15.39 11.78 28.16
CA THR A 11 15.82 12.54 29.33
C THR A 11 16.87 13.58 28.91
N SER A 12 16.52 14.84 29.11
CA SER A 12 17.39 16.04 29.11
C SER A 12 17.90 16.54 27.74
N PRO A 13 17.10 17.36 27.01
CA PRO A 13 17.54 18.05 25.79
C PRO A 13 18.62 19.14 26.00
N ASP A 14 18.99 19.47 27.24
CA ASP A 14 19.84 20.63 27.53
C ASP A 14 21.33 20.41 27.19
N GLU A 15 21.84 19.17 27.18
CA GLU A 15 23.26 18.93 26.84
C GLU A 15 23.55 18.98 25.33
N ASP A 16 22.55 18.78 24.47
CA ASP A 16 22.75 18.65 23.02
C ASP A 16 22.67 20.00 22.27
N VAL A 17 22.13 21.04 22.90
CA VAL A 17 22.06 22.37 22.27
C VAL A 17 23.41 23.07 22.31
N LEU A 18 24.13 22.99 23.44
CA LEU A 18 25.46 23.61 23.57
C LEU A 18 26.50 22.94 22.66
N SER A 19 26.43 21.62 22.50
CA SER A 19 27.32 20.86 21.61
C SER A 19 27.09 21.24 20.14
N LYS A 20 25.82 21.37 19.70
CA LYS A 20 25.45 21.81 18.35
C LYS A 20 25.87 23.24 18.06
N ILE A 21 25.66 24.17 19.00
CA ILE A 21 26.11 25.56 18.85
C ILE A 21 27.63 25.60 18.72
N THR A 22 28.36 24.87 19.57
CA THR A 22 29.83 24.83 19.54
C THR A 22 30.38 24.18 18.27
N SER A 23 29.69 23.16 17.73
CA SER A 23 30.04 22.54 16.45
C SER A 23 29.83 23.48 15.26
N ALA A 24 28.80 24.32 15.28
CA ALA A 24 28.49 25.24 14.19
C ALA A 24 29.35 26.51 14.22
N MET A 25 29.63 27.04 15.41
CA MET A 25 30.31 28.33 15.61
C MET A 25 31.82 28.18 15.85
N GLY A 26 32.32 26.95 16.02
CA GLY A 26 33.68 26.69 16.44
C GLY A 26 33.89 26.90 17.95
N PRO A 27 35.10 26.63 18.46
CA PRO A 27 35.41 26.75 19.89
C PRO A 27 35.24 28.20 20.35
N ILE A 28 34.29 28.42 21.26
CA ILE A 28 34.06 29.74 21.85
C ILE A 28 35.33 30.14 22.62
N PRO A 29 36.01 31.24 22.26
CA PRO A 29 37.23 31.64 22.93
C PRO A 29 36.94 31.91 24.41
N LYS A 30 37.64 31.20 25.30
CA LYS A 30 37.54 31.30 26.78
C LYS A 30 38.12 32.62 27.31
N LYS A 31 37.82 33.75 26.68
CA LYS A 31 38.17 35.06 27.22
C LYS A 31 37.39 35.26 28.52
N LYS A 32 38.09 35.68 29.58
CA LYS A 32 37.48 35.91 30.89
C LYS A 32 36.36 36.95 30.71
N PHE A 33 35.14 36.59 31.08
CA PHE A 33 33.96 37.47 31.05
C PHE A 33 34.18 38.80 31.82
N SER A 34 35.22 38.87 32.65
CA SER A 34 35.69 40.07 33.35
C SER A 34 36.13 41.23 32.45
N MET A 35 36.21 41.08 31.13
CA MET A 35 36.54 42.18 30.20
C MET A 35 35.34 42.81 29.50
N LEU A 36 34.11 42.34 29.77
CA LEU A 36 32.91 42.95 29.19
C LEU A 36 32.59 44.28 29.88
N SER A 37 32.19 45.27 29.09
CA SER A 37 31.70 46.54 29.65
C SER A 37 30.41 46.30 30.44
N PRO A 38 30.08 47.15 31.43
CA PRO A 38 28.81 47.06 32.16
C PRO A 38 27.58 47.06 31.25
N SER A 39 27.63 47.80 30.13
CA SER A 39 26.55 47.83 29.13
C SER A 39 26.34 46.46 28.48
N CYS A 40 27.42 45.77 28.08
CA CYS A 40 27.34 44.43 27.52
C CYS A 40 26.79 43.42 28.54
N MET A 41 27.21 43.52 29.81
CA MET A 41 26.70 42.65 30.87
C MET A 41 25.21 42.86 31.11
N ASN A 42 24.72 44.10 31.08
CA ASN A 42 23.29 44.39 31.19
C ASN A 42 22.47 43.77 30.06
N ILE A 43 22.97 43.83 28.82
CA ILE A 43 22.29 43.21 27.67
C ILE A 43 22.24 41.68 27.83
N ILE A 44 23.35 41.06 28.25
CA ILE A 44 23.39 39.61 28.49
C ILE A 44 22.38 39.23 29.59
N GLN A 45 22.34 39.99 30.68
CA GLN A 45 21.41 39.75 31.77
C GLN A 45 19.95 39.88 31.30
N LEU A 46 19.63 40.90 30.51
CA LEU A 46 18.30 41.08 29.92
C LEU A 46 17.91 39.89 29.01
N CYS A 47 18.84 39.39 28.20
CA CYS A 47 18.61 38.21 27.37
C CYS A 47 18.36 36.95 28.21
N ILE A 48 19.13 36.76 29.30
CA ILE A 48 18.94 35.64 30.24
C ILE A 48 17.55 35.70 30.86
N ASP A 49 17.14 36.87 31.34
CA ASP A 49 15.85 37.02 32.01
C ASP A 49 14.68 36.88 31.02
N SER A 50 14.80 37.45 29.82
CA SER A 50 13.82 37.22 28.73
C SER A 50 13.69 35.74 28.36
N THR A 51 14.80 35.00 28.38
CA THR A 51 14.79 33.56 28.11
C THR A 51 14.08 32.79 29.21
N LYS A 52 14.29 33.16 30.49
CA LYS A 52 13.58 32.54 31.62
C LYS A 52 12.08 32.79 31.56
N ASP A 53 11.67 34.01 31.20
CA ASP A 53 10.26 34.37 31.06
C ASP A 53 9.61 33.54 29.95
N LEU A 54 10.26 33.43 28.79
CA LEU A 54 9.78 32.60 27.67
C LEU A 54 9.63 31.12 28.08
N VAL A 55 10.63 30.56 28.76
CA VAL A 55 10.58 29.17 29.25
C VAL A 55 9.43 28.96 30.24
N THR A 56 9.09 29.97 31.04
CA THR A 56 7.97 29.92 31.99
C THR A 56 6.64 29.91 31.25
N VAL A 57 6.47 30.80 30.27
CA VAL A 57 5.27 30.83 29.42
C VAL A 57 5.08 29.50 28.69
N LEU A 58 6.14 28.93 28.12
CA LEU A 58 6.08 27.62 27.45
C LEU A 58 5.66 26.51 28.42
N ARG A 59 6.19 26.49 29.64
CA ARG A 59 5.76 25.54 30.68
C ARG A 59 4.30 25.71 31.09
N ASP A 60 3.80 26.93 31.09
CA ASP A 60 2.40 27.21 31.40
C ASP A 60 1.47 26.78 30.27
N PHE A 61 1.91 26.89 29.00
CA PHE A 61 1.20 26.33 27.85
C PHE A 61 0.99 24.82 27.97
N ASP A 62 2.01 24.07 28.39
CA ASP A 62 1.90 22.62 28.62
C ASP A 62 0.93 22.27 29.77
N ARG A 63 0.73 23.20 30.70
CA ARG A 63 -0.19 23.07 31.84
C ARG A 63 -1.59 23.58 31.54
N MET A 64 -1.86 24.11 30.34
CA MET A 64 -3.17 24.63 30.02
C MET A 64 -4.19 23.49 30.01
N PRO A 65 -5.21 23.51 30.88
CA PRO A 65 -6.20 22.44 30.95
C PRO A 65 -6.97 22.28 29.63
N ILE A 66 -7.14 23.39 28.89
CA ILE A 66 -7.77 23.40 27.57
C ILE A 66 -6.99 22.55 26.56
N LEU A 67 -5.65 22.60 26.57
CA LEU A 67 -4.84 21.81 25.65
C LEU A 67 -5.00 20.31 25.96
N ASN A 68 -4.97 19.94 27.24
CA ASN A 68 -5.21 18.57 27.66
C ASN A 68 -6.62 18.09 27.29
N GLU A 69 -7.63 18.92 27.46
CA GLU A 69 -9.00 18.60 27.05
C GLU A 69 -9.10 18.38 25.53
N ILE A 70 -8.46 19.23 24.72
CA ILE A 70 -8.40 19.05 23.26
C ILE A 70 -7.72 17.74 22.91
N LEU A 71 -6.58 17.42 23.54
CA LEU A 71 -5.86 16.17 23.30
C LEU A 71 -6.68 14.93 23.65
N GLU A 72 -7.41 14.94 24.78
CA GLU A 72 -8.32 13.86 25.14
C GLU A 72 -9.46 13.70 24.13
N ARG A 73 -10.06 14.82 23.68
CA ARG A 73 -11.10 14.78 22.65
C ARG A 73 -10.59 14.19 21.33
N VAL A 74 -9.38 14.54 20.92
CA VAL A 74 -8.76 13.97 19.71
C VAL A 74 -8.55 12.47 19.86
N ARG A 75 -8.02 12.00 20.99
CA ARG A 75 -7.84 10.56 21.25
C ARG A 75 -9.16 9.79 21.24
N ASN A 76 -10.22 10.35 21.81
CA ASN A 76 -11.55 9.74 21.78
C ASN A 76 -12.08 9.61 20.34
N LEU A 77 -11.93 10.66 19.52
CA LEU A 77 -12.33 10.63 18.11
C LEU A 77 -11.55 9.57 17.31
N GLU A 78 -10.24 9.45 17.54
CA GLU A 78 -9.42 8.41 16.89
C GLU A 78 -9.88 6.99 17.26
N GLN A 79 -10.26 6.77 18.52
CA GLN A 79 -10.80 5.51 18.99
C GLN A 79 -12.17 5.19 18.35
N GLU A 80 -13.07 6.19 18.27
CA GLU A 80 -14.38 6.04 17.64
C GLU A 80 -14.27 5.74 16.14
N ILE A 81 -13.40 6.45 15.42
CA ILE A 81 -13.11 6.19 14.00
C ILE A 81 -12.59 4.76 13.80
N SER A 82 -11.71 4.30 14.68
CA SER A 82 -11.18 2.94 14.64
C SER A 82 -12.27 1.88 14.86
N SER A 83 -13.20 2.15 15.79
CA SER A 83 -14.36 1.29 16.03
C SER A 83 -15.28 1.22 14.79
N LEU A 84 -15.64 2.38 14.22
CA LEU A 84 -16.46 2.47 13.01
C LEU A 84 -15.82 1.72 11.84
N LYS A 85 -14.50 1.81 11.67
CA LYS A 85 -13.77 1.07 10.64
C LYS A 85 -13.92 -0.45 10.78
N ASN A 86 -13.94 -0.96 12.00
CA ASN A 86 -14.12 -2.39 12.25
C ASN A 86 -15.57 -2.83 11.98
N VAL A 87 -16.55 -2.04 12.42
CA VAL A 87 -17.97 -2.28 12.11
C VAL A 87 -18.20 -2.29 10.60
N LEU A 88 -17.61 -1.34 9.86
CA LEU A 88 -17.71 -1.30 8.39
C LEU A 88 -17.05 -2.51 7.73
N LYS A 89 -15.91 -2.99 8.24
CA LYS A 89 -15.29 -4.23 7.73
C LYS A 89 -16.18 -5.43 7.94
N GLU A 90 -16.77 -5.57 9.13
CA GLU A 90 -17.67 -6.68 9.44
C GLU A 90 -18.95 -6.61 8.59
N ALA A 91 -19.53 -5.42 8.44
CA ALA A 91 -20.68 -5.20 7.56
C ALA A 91 -20.33 -5.51 6.09
N ALA A 92 -19.14 -5.11 5.63
CA ALA A 92 -18.69 -5.40 4.27
C ALA A 92 -18.53 -6.90 4.01
N VAL A 93 -18.05 -7.68 4.99
CA VAL A 93 -17.98 -9.14 4.90
C VAL A 93 -19.39 -9.73 4.76
N ASN A 94 -20.36 -9.21 5.52
CA ASN A 94 -21.75 -9.68 5.48
C ASN A 94 -22.53 -9.27 4.22
N LEU A 95 -22.03 -8.30 3.45
CA LEU A 95 -22.64 -7.81 2.20
C LEU A 95 -22.16 -8.56 0.95
N ILE A 96 -21.11 -9.38 1.05
CA ILE A 96 -20.63 -10.16 -0.11
C ILE A 96 -21.48 -11.42 -0.23
N ASN A 97 -22.62 -11.29 -0.91
CA ASN A 97 -23.40 -12.44 -1.33
C ASN A 97 -22.64 -13.14 -2.46
N CYS A 98 -22.47 -14.45 -2.36
CA CYS A 98 -21.89 -15.25 -3.44
C CYS A 98 -22.75 -15.10 -4.70
N VAL A 99 -22.20 -14.51 -5.77
CA VAL A 99 -22.91 -14.25 -7.04
C VAL A 99 -23.58 -15.50 -7.62
N PHE A 100 -23.06 -16.70 -7.31
CA PHE A 100 -23.56 -17.95 -7.87
C PHE A 100 -24.70 -18.60 -7.07
N CYS A 101 -24.77 -18.42 -5.76
CA CYS A 101 -25.79 -19.09 -4.94
C CYS A 101 -26.54 -18.16 -3.98
N ASP A 102 -26.21 -16.87 -4.03
CA ASP A 102 -26.82 -15.79 -3.26
C ASP A 102 -26.80 -16.05 -1.73
N LYS A 103 -25.78 -16.78 -1.25
CA LYS A 103 -25.48 -17.04 0.17
C LYS A 103 -24.29 -16.20 0.63
N ASN A 104 -24.33 -15.75 1.89
CA ASN A 104 -23.34 -14.83 2.47
C ASN A 104 -22.20 -15.56 3.20
N SER A 105 -22.07 -16.88 2.99
CA SER A 105 -21.14 -17.71 3.75
C SER A 105 -19.78 -17.91 3.08
N HIS A 106 -19.62 -17.48 1.82
CA HIS A 106 -18.41 -17.74 1.04
C HIS A 106 -18.25 -16.80 -0.15
N THR A 107 -17.02 -16.68 -0.64
CA THR A 107 -16.71 -15.93 -1.87
C THR A 107 -17.07 -16.72 -3.12
N SER A 108 -17.18 -16.04 -4.27
CA SER A 108 -17.40 -16.68 -5.58
C SER A 108 -16.41 -17.82 -5.90
N GLU A 109 -15.15 -17.68 -5.45
CA GLU A 109 -14.09 -18.69 -5.62
C GLU A 109 -14.33 -19.95 -4.80
N GLN A 110 -14.86 -19.78 -3.58
CA GLN A 110 -15.15 -20.86 -2.64
C GLN A 110 -16.50 -21.55 -2.89
N CYS A 111 -17.25 -21.12 -3.91
CA CYS A 111 -18.57 -21.69 -4.20
C CYS A 111 -18.47 -23.11 -4.74
N PHE A 112 -19.17 -24.05 -4.10
CA PHE A 112 -19.19 -25.48 -4.44
C PHE A 112 -20.07 -25.85 -5.65
N LEU A 113 -20.73 -24.87 -6.28
CA LEU A 113 -21.48 -25.14 -7.51
C LEU A 113 -20.54 -25.65 -8.61
N SER A 114 -21.03 -26.61 -9.40
CA SER A 114 -20.26 -27.16 -10.52
C SER A 114 -19.93 -26.06 -11.53
N ILE A 115 -18.78 -26.20 -12.20
CA ILE A 115 -18.33 -25.24 -13.22
C ILE A 115 -19.42 -24.98 -14.28
N PRO A 116 -20.09 -26.02 -14.86
CA PRO A 116 -21.18 -25.80 -15.82
C PRO A 116 -22.31 -24.94 -15.24
N LYS A 117 -22.69 -25.17 -13.97
CA LYS A 117 -23.76 -24.40 -13.32
C LYS A 117 -23.36 -22.95 -13.08
N LYS A 118 -22.09 -22.70 -12.69
CA LYS A 118 -21.55 -21.35 -12.55
C LYS A 118 -21.63 -20.57 -13.87
N TYR A 119 -21.25 -21.17 -15.00
CA TYR A 119 -21.37 -20.54 -16.32
C TYR A 119 -22.82 -20.25 -16.72
N GLN A 120 -23.73 -21.18 -16.43
CA GLN A 120 -25.16 -20.94 -16.65
C GLN A 120 -25.63 -19.68 -15.91
N ILE A 121 -25.28 -19.55 -14.63
CA ILE A 121 -25.68 -18.38 -13.81
C ILE A 121 -25.04 -17.08 -14.33
N LEU A 122 -23.77 -17.11 -14.76
CA LEU A 122 -23.12 -15.93 -15.36
C LEU A 122 -23.82 -15.49 -16.64
N SER A 123 -24.23 -16.44 -17.48
CA SER A 123 -25.00 -16.17 -18.68
C SER A 123 -26.37 -15.58 -18.37
N GLU A 124 -27.09 -16.15 -17.39
CA GLU A 124 -28.39 -15.66 -16.94
C GLU A 124 -28.30 -14.24 -16.35
N LYS A 125 -27.27 -13.97 -15.54
CA LYS A 125 -27.03 -12.65 -14.92
C LYS A 125 -26.27 -11.67 -15.82
N GLN A 126 -25.91 -12.07 -17.05
CA GLN A 126 -25.12 -11.27 -18.01
C GLN A 126 -23.82 -10.70 -17.39
N LEU A 127 -23.07 -11.54 -16.68
CA LEU A 127 -21.84 -11.16 -16.00
C LEU A 127 -20.60 -11.74 -16.69
N CYS A 128 -19.53 -10.97 -16.72
CA CYS A 128 -18.22 -11.42 -17.17
C CYS A 128 -17.61 -12.45 -16.20
N SER A 129 -17.18 -13.62 -16.70
CA SER A 129 -16.63 -14.69 -15.84
C SER A 129 -15.33 -14.32 -15.11
N ARG A 130 -14.57 -13.34 -15.61
CA ARG A 130 -13.29 -12.93 -15.02
C ARG A 130 -13.42 -11.86 -13.93
N CYS A 131 -14.33 -10.91 -14.10
CA CYS A 131 -14.46 -9.78 -13.18
C CYS A 131 -15.82 -9.72 -12.48
N LEU A 132 -16.75 -10.60 -12.85
CA LEU A 132 -18.12 -10.68 -12.35
C LEU A 132 -18.93 -9.38 -12.51
N LYS A 133 -18.47 -8.45 -13.36
CA LYS A 133 -19.20 -7.23 -13.71
C LYS A 133 -20.25 -7.49 -14.78
N SER A 134 -21.34 -6.73 -14.72
CA SER A 134 -22.41 -6.76 -15.72
C SER A 134 -21.92 -6.28 -17.07
N TYR A 135 -22.40 -6.90 -18.15
CA TYR A 135 -22.19 -6.42 -19.52
C TYR A 135 -22.92 -5.10 -19.81
N SER A 136 -23.84 -4.68 -18.93
CA SER A 136 -24.52 -3.38 -19.03
C SER A 136 -23.70 -2.20 -18.47
N ASP A 137 -22.55 -2.45 -17.84
CA ASP A 137 -21.67 -1.39 -17.31
C ASP A 137 -20.94 -0.70 -18.46
N THR A 138 -21.21 0.59 -18.67
CA THR A 138 -20.62 1.41 -19.74
C THR A 138 -19.11 1.54 -19.63
N ASN A 139 -18.54 1.34 -18.44
CA ASN A 139 -17.10 1.38 -18.20
C ASN A 139 -16.45 -0.01 -18.32
N HIS A 140 -17.22 -1.06 -18.60
CA HIS A 140 -16.70 -2.41 -18.77
C HIS A 140 -16.22 -2.65 -20.21
N GLU A 141 -15.03 -2.17 -20.52
CA GLU A 141 -14.32 -2.48 -21.78
C GLU A 141 -13.73 -3.90 -21.75
N ILE A 142 -14.56 -4.95 -21.72
CA ILE A 142 -14.08 -6.28 -22.12
C ILE A 142 -15.11 -6.93 -23.03
N PRO A 143 -14.78 -7.16 -24.32
CA PRO A 143 -15.57 -8.02 -25.16
C PRO A 143 -15.30 -9.46 -24.71
N CYS A 144 -16.02 -9.95 -23.70
CA CYS A 144 -15.96 -11.36 -23.29
C CYS A 144 -16.74 -12.28 -24.26
N ILE A 145 -16.69 -11.93 -25.56
CA ILE A 145 -17.19 -12.69 -26.70
C ILE A 145 -16.06 -12.81 -27.74
N ALA A 146 -14.80 -12.81 -27.30
CA ALA A 146 -13.69 -13.14 -28.18
C ALA A 146 -13.77 -14.64 -28.50
N ASN A 147 -14.53 -14.97 -29.55
CA ASN A 147 -14.53 -16.31 -30.14
C ASN A 147 -13.08 -16.70 -30.43
N CYS A 148 -12.65 -17.87 -29.93
CA CYS A 148 -11.32 -18.37 -30.20
C CYS A 148 -11.16 -18.52 -31.72
N LYS A 149 -10.09 -17.96 -32.32
CA LYS A 149 -9.88 -17.98 -33.78
C LYS A 149 -9.82 -19.41 -34.34
N THR A 150 -9.42 -20.37 -33.52
CA THR A 150 -9.17 -21.76 -33.93
C THR A 150 -10.44 -22.58 -34.04
N CYS A 151 -11.40 -22.38 -33.14
CA CYS A 151 -12.61 -23.21 -33.02
C CYS A 151 -13.91 -22.40 -33.13
N LYS A 152 -13.81 -21.06 -33.18
CA LYS A 152 -14.91 -20.09 -33.29
C LYS A 152 -15.93 -20.10 -32.15
N GLU A 153 -15.65 -20.80 -31.06
CA GLU A 153 -16.48 -20.79 -29.85
C GLU A 153 -15.96 -19.78 -28.82
N GLY A 154 -16.87 -19.23 -28.01
CA GLY A 154 -16.56 -18.31 -26.93
C GLY A 154 -15.99 -19.05 -25.72
N HIS A 155 -14.71 -19.42 -25.76
CA HIS A 155 -14.03 -19.98 -24.60
C HIS A 155 -12.72 -19.26 -24.26
N HIS A 156 -12.50 -19.16 -22.96
CA HIS A 156 -11.40 -18.43 -22.35
C HIS A 156 -10.05 -19.05 -22.73
N ILE A 157 -9.06 -18.17 -22.93
CA ILE A 157 -7.66 -18.40 -23.29
C ILE A 157 -6.95 -19.55 -22.53
N THR A 158 -7.53 -20.08 -21.45
CA THR A 158 -6.96 -21.13 -20.60
C THR A 158 -7.33 -22.58 -20.96
N LEU A 159 -8.22 -22.84 -21.94
CA LEU A 159 -8.59 -24.22 -22.33
C LEU A 159 -7.78 -24.82 -23.49
N HIS A 160 -6.95 -24.04 -24.16
CA HIS A 160 -5.80 -24.61 -24.86
C HIS A 160 -4.65 -24.70 -23.85
N LEU A 161 -4.63 -25.76 -23.03
CA LEU A 161 -3.32 -26.27 -22.63
C LEU A 161 -2.57 -26.50 -23.94
N THR A 162 -1.49 -25.76 -24.16
CA THR A 162 -0.49 -26.08 -25.18
C THR A 162 0.21 -27.38 -24.78
N ASN A 163 -0.54 -28.47 -24.77
CA ASN A 163 -0.06 -29.83 -24.62
C ASN A 163 0.31 -30.35 -26.01
N GLU A 164 1.33 -29.76 -26.62
CA GLU A 164 2.04 -30.23 -27.82
C GLU A 164 3.15 -29.19 -28.02
N THR A 165 4.39 -29.36 -27.55
CA THR A 165 5.27 -30.47 -27.88
C THR A 165 6.40 -30.61 -26.85
N VAL A 166 6.31 -31.59 -25.95
CA VAL A 166 7.52 -32.28 -25.45
C VAL A 166 7.25 -33.78 -25.51
N SER A 167 8.16 -34.48 -26.19
CA SER A 167 8.26 -35.93 -26.46
C SER A 167 7.52 -36.38 -27.73
N THR A 168 8.17 -36.96 -28.75
CA THR A 168 9.04 -38.13 -28.59
C THR A 168 10.02 -38.32 -29.75
N ARG A 169 11.25 -38.69 -29.39
CA ARG A 169 12.37 -39.21 -30.20
C ARG A 169 11.97 -40.28 -31.24
N ARG A 170 12.63 -40.32 -32.41
CA ARG A 170 13.47 -41.46 -32.88
C ARG A 170 14.10 -41.20 -34.25
N ALA A 171 15.40 -41.40 -34.32
CA ALA A 171 16.21 -41.41 -35.54
C ALA A 171 15.77 -42.50 -36.52
N ILE A 172 15.52 -42.15 -37.80
CA ILE A 172 15.62 -43.06 -38.94
C ILE A 172 16.26 -42.34 -40.14
N LYS A 173 17.57 -42.57 -40.26
CA LYS A 173 18.41 -42.69 -41.46
C LYS A 173 17.63 -43.08 -42.74
N ARG A 174 17.80 -42.36 -43.86
CA ARG A 174 18.16 -42.89 -45.21
C ARG A 174 18.11 -41.87 -46.35
N ASN A 175 19.16 -41.96 -47.18
CA ASN A 175 19.35 -41.49 -48.55
C ASN A 175 18.12 -41.47 -49.47
N ARG A 176 18.08 -40.46 -50.36
CA ARG A 176 17.95 -40.58 -51.83
C ARG A 176 18.01 -39.17 -52.41
N GLU A 177 19.09 -38.78 -53.09
CA GLU A 177 19.33 -38.99 -54.53
C GLU A 177 18.23 -38.48 -55.46
N LYS A 178 18.72 -37.80 -56.51
CA LYS A 178 18.09 -37.39 -57.78
C LYS A 178 17.38 -36.04 -57.77
N THR A 179 17.38 -35.21 -58.82
CA THR A 179 18.08 -35.10 -60.13
C THR A 179 17.31 -33.98 -60.82
N THR A 180 17.94 -32.88 -61.25
CA THR A 180 17.40 -31.97 -62.28
C THR A 180 18.58 -31.15 -62.81
N VAL A 181 19.29 -31.67 -63.82
CA VAL A 181 19.10 -31.47 -65.27
C VAL A 181 19.47 -30.06 -65.72
N ARG A 182 20.47 -30.06 -66.62
CA ARG A 182 21.05 -28.96 -67.39
C ARG A 182 19.99 -28.15 -68.16
N HIS A 183 20.24 -26.85 -68.31
CA HIS A 183 20.04 -26.19 -69.59
C HIS A 183 21.05 -25.04 -69.80
N THR A 184 21.83 -25.17 -70.87
CA THR A 184 22.70 -24.17 -71.48
C THR A 184 21.88 -23.14 -72.26
N PRO A 185 22.35 -21.88 -72.34
CA PRO A 185 22.14 -21.04 -73.52
C PRO A 185 23.45 -20.67 -74.22
N ARG A 186 23.28 -20.38 -75.53
CA ARG A 186 24.23 -20.09 -76.62
C ARG A 186 25.44 -19.23 -76.30
#